data_AF-A0A921EXR8-F1
#
_entry.id   AF-A0A921EXR8-F1
#
_cell.length_a   1.000
_cell.length_b   1.000
_cell.length_c   1.000
_cell.angle_alpha   90.00
_cell.angle_beta   90.00
_cell.angle_gamma   90.00
#
_symmetry.space_group_name_H-M   'P 1'
#
loop_
_entity.id
_entity.type
_entity.pdbx_description
1 polymer ?
#
loop_
_entity_poly.entity_id
_entity_poly.type
_entity_poly.pdbx_seq_one_letter_code
_entity_poly.pdbx_strand_id
1 'polypeptide(L)'
;MKIRQQTWTKRAAVMLSLVAVTLPLVTNVTTASAKASRPNVAALLQPHEADYGYLVDGYHHNLDNMTYMTPTSDPVIGVINGFTKYWRDGKVVDQSMIDLNLAKSAKVTEERSASESERAYFSDRRDLRYNLISGLGPYAPAFIQNADAQTSYISMPSAPLPADYKAKKTTWAAPDSKLGALVKLVNVAEGSPYSGINSPKHYVAMPRPYRLSTAVKPLPVIKNIMAHAKPDSFDLPSGHTTAAFDSGLAFAYALPQRFQELVTRSSEVGYDRIIAGRHSPLAVMGGRMTGTAIAAAVLNDPANQEIAKAGYQAAQSADLLGSKDTTAQDDFKNYEQNRKDYRYRMTYGFDQIGDTHQAMRVPKGAEVLLATRLPYLNATQRRAVLFTTGLPSGYPGMDDTEGWGRLDLFSAANGYGAFLNNVTVNMNAKKGTFNAKDTWKNQIGGTGKLTKKGTGQLTLSGANRYSGGTTLQGGTLQLANTKALGTGNVKLTKGTLKLATTNVTIRGQFQQAKHGQLSLSRTSHLTIKKTAKLGGTLKLTSGKLKKGANLISYKKHTGKFAHIQGLPKGWHVTYTQHAVKLAK
;
A
#
# COMPACT_ATOMS: atom_id res chain seq x y z
N MET A 1 3.46 52.38 -2.90
CA MET A 1 4.00 52.63 -1.55
C MET A 1 4.70 51.37 -1.05
N LYS A 2 6.03 51.42 -0.91
CA LYS A 2 6.85 50.34 -0.36
C LYS A 2 6.59 50.23 1.15
N ILE A 3 6.17 49.07 1.65
CA ILE A 3 6.19 48.78 3.10
C ILE A 3 6.84 47.42 3.35
N ARG A 4 8.12 47.55 3.74
CA ARG A 4 8.94 46.79 4.68
C ARG A 4 8.56 45.34 5.01
N GLN A 5 9.43 44.44 4.56
CA GLN A 5 9.72 43.16 5.20
C GLN A 5 10.19 43.40 6.65
N GLN A 6 9.50 42.79 7.62
CA GLN A 6 10.05 42.54 8.95
C GLN A 6 10.22 41.04 9.14
N THR A 7 11.48 40.64 9.19
CA THR A 7 11.96 39.33 9.58
C THR A 7 11.65 39.05 11.05
N TRP A 8 10.86 38.03 11.32
CA TRP A 8 10.75 37.43 12.65
C TRP A 8 11.29 36.00 12.60
N THR A 9 12.56 35.86 12.97
CA THR A 9 13.19 34.60 13.33
C THR A 9 12.68 34.17 14.71
N LYS A 10 11.53 33.48 14.75
CA LYS A 10 11.17 32.68 15.93
C LYS A 10 11.57 31.23 15.71
N ARG A 11 12.52 30.82 16.56
CA ARG A 11 13.09 29.49 16.69
C ARG A 11 11.97 28.44 16.75
N ALA A 12 11.78 27.71 15.67
CA ALA A 12 11.08 26.43 15.70
C ALA A 12 12.02 25.43 16.39
N ALA A 13 11.80 25.20 17.68
CA ALA A 13 12.30 23.99 18.32
C ALA A 13 11.50 22.82 17.74
N VAL A 14 11.95 22.33 16.60
CA VAL A 14 11.56 21.02 16.08
C VAL A 14 12.09 20.03 17.12
N MET A 15 11.22 19.53 18.00
CA MET A 15 11.49 18.25 18.65
C MET A 15 11.59 17.21 17.53
N LEU A 16 12.82 16.95 17.09
CA LEU A 16 13.20 15.76 16.36
C LEU A 16 13.01 14.58 17.32
N SER A 17 11.75 14.15 17.49
CA SER A 17 11.47 12.78 17.89
C SER A 17 11.82 11.89 16.70
N LEU A 18 13.12 11.59 16.57
CA LEU A 18 13.65 10.48 15.80
C LEU A 18 13.17 9.20 16.46
N VAL A 19 11.86 8.92 16.36
CA VAL A 19 11.39 7.54 16.49
C VAL A 19 11.89 6.86 15.23
N ALA A 20 13.07 6.26 15.34
CA ALA A 20 13.46 5.19 14.46
C ALA A 20 12.32 4.16 14.54
N VAL A 21 11.40 4.20 13.57
CA VAL A 21 10.48 3.10 13.32
C VAL A 21 11.36 1.97 12.84
N THR A 22 11.94 1.26 13.80
CA THR A 22 12.52 -0.05 13.58
C THR A 22 11.35 -0.89 13.07
N LEU A 23 11.39 -1.23 11.79
CA LEU A 23 10.81 -2.49 11.34
C LEU A 23 11.13 -3.52 12.44
N PRO A 24 10.15 -4.31 12.93
CA PRO A 24 10.50 -5.36 13.85
C PRO A 24 11.64 -6.14 13.23
N LEU A 25 12.78 -6.17 13.93
CA LEU A 25 13.79 -7.17 13.64
C LEU A 25 13.00 -8.47 13.63
N VAL A 26 12.97 -9.15 12.49
CA VAL A 26 12.76 -10.58 12.51
C VAL A 26 13.88 -11.07 13.42
N THR A 27 13.53 -11.40 14.66
CA THR A 27 14.47 -11.82 15.69
C THR A 27 15.29 -12.96 15.10
N ASN A 28 16.58 -12.91 15.40
CA ASN A 28 17.55 -13.88 14.93
C ASN A 28 16.99 -15.29 15.10
N VAL A 29 16.76 -15.98 13.99
CA VAL A 29 16.76 -17.44 14.01
C VAL A 29 18.17 -17.81 14.44
N THR A 30 18.31 -18.13 15.73
CA THR A 30 19.50 -18.76 16.29
C THR A 30 19.90 -19.90 15.37
N THR A 31 21.18 -19.94 15.02
CA THR A 31 21.80 -21.00 14.23
C THR A 31 21.79 -22.31 15.03
N ALA A 32 20.62 -22.95 15.09
CA ALA A 32 20.52 -24.36 15.34
C ALA A 32 20.65 -25.06 13.98
N SER A 33 21.75 -25.78 13.81
CA SER A 33 21.96 -26.75 12.74
C SER A 33 20.99 -27.93 12.94
N ALA A 34 19.71 -27.69 12.71
CA ALA A 34 18.73 -28.73 12.46
C ALA A 34 18.27 -28.55 11.01
N LYS A 35 18.19 -29.64 10.25
CA LYS A 35 17.43 -29.70 8.99
C LYS A 35 15.94 -29.48 9.34
N ALA A 36 15.56 -28.26 9.73
CA ALA A 36 14.17 -27.88 9.81
C ALA A 36 13.59 -28.07 8.40
N SER A 37 12.62 -28.97 8.28
CA SER A 37 11.83 -29.07 7.05
C SER A 37 11.37 -27.67 6.69
N ARG A 38 11.56 -27.28 5.43
CA ARG A 38 11.08 -25.96 4.99
C ARG A 38 9.59 -25.91 5.30
N PRO A 39 9.08 -24.84 5.95
CA PRO A 39 7.67 -24.74 6.24
C PRO A 39 6.90 -24.96 4.94
N ASN A 40 5.86 -25.79 5.00
CA ASN A 40 4.98 -25.99 3.86
C ASN A 40 4.30 -24.64 3.58
N VAL A 41 4.86 -23.88 2.65
CA VAL A 41 4.37 -22.53 2.32
C VAL A 41 2.92 -22.59 1.85
N ALA A 42 2.49 -23.68 1.21
CA ALA A 42 1.08 -23.84 0.84
C ALA A 42 0.19 -23.95 2.08
N ALA A 43 0.61 -24.67 3.12
CA ALA A 43 -0.12 -24.75 4.40
C ALA A 43 -0.12 -23.40 5.13
N LEU A 44 1.03 -22.73 5.19
CA LEU A 44 1.18 -21.42 5.85
C LEU A 44 0.31 -20.32 5.20
N LEU A 45 0.06 -20.43 3.90
CA LEU A 45 -0.74 -19.49 3.14
C LEU A 45 -2.20 -19.95 2.97
N GLN A 46 -2.65 -21.04 3.59
CA GLN A 46 -4.07 -21.38 3.50
C GLN A 46 -4.92 -20.26 4.13
N PRO A 47 -6.00 -19.82 3.47
CA PRO A 47 -7.01 -19.00 4.13
C PRO A 47 -7.53 -19.70 5.39
N HIS A 48 -7.87 -18.90 6.40
CA HIS A 48 -8.52 -19.40 7.60
C HIS A 48 -10.00 -19.07 7.51
N GLU A 49 -10.83 -20.10 7.63
CA GLU A 49 -12.29 -19.96 7.64
C GLU A 49 -12.75 -19.46 9.02
N ALA A 50 -13.74 -18.58 9.02
CA ALA A 50 -14.42 -18.12 10.24
C ALA A 50 -15.75 -18.87 10.42
N ASP A 51 -16.43 -18.65 11.54
CA ASP A 51 -17.71 -19.33 11.83
C ASP A 51 -18.83 -18.98 10.82
N TYR A 52 -18.70 -17.84 10.12
CA TYR A 52 -19.56 -17.42 9.02
C TYR A 52 -19.08 -17.91 7.64
N GLY A 53 -18.06 -18.76 7.58
CA GLY A 53 -17.34 -19.13 6.37
C GLY A 53 -16.25 -18.13 5.99
N TYR A 54 -16.14 -17.82 4.70
CA TYR A 54 -15.27 -16.75 4.18
C TYR A 54 -16.11 -15.54 3.79
N LEU A 55 -15.68 -14.33 4.16
CA LEU A 55 -16.45 -13.12 3.86
C LEU A 55 -16.69 -12.97 2.36
N VAL A 56 -15.69 -13.24 1.52
CA VAL A 56 -15.83 -13.10 0.06
C VAL A 56 -16.86 -14.05 -0.55
N ASP A 57 -17.22 -15.15 0.11
CA ASP A 57 -18.24 -16.08 -0.35
C ASP A 57 -19.64 -15.72 0.20
N GLY A 58 -19.69 -15.13 1.40
CA GLY A 58 -20.94 -14.82 2.12
C GLY A 58 -21.33 -13.34 2.19
N TYR A 59 -20.59 -12.44 1.53
CA TYR A 59 -20.74 -10.98 1.72
C TYR A 59 -22.15 -10.46 1.40
N HIS A 60 -22.92 -11.18 0.58
CA HIS A 60 -24.31 -10.85 0.25
C HIS A 60 -25.26 -10.85 1.46
N HIS A 61 -24.86 -11.47 2.58
CA HIS A 61 -25.63 -11.42 3.82
C HIS A 61 -25.44 -10.10 4.59
N ASN A 62 -24.47 -9.25 4.25
CA ASN A 62 -24.37 -7.93 4.87
C ASN A 62 -25.40 -6.98 4.26
N LEU A 63 -26.64 -7.04 4.74
CA LEU A 63 -27.74 -6.21 4.25
C LEU A 63 -28.03 -5.08 5.22
N ASP A 64 -28.24 -3.86 4.72
CA ASP A 64 -28.55 -2.68 5.55
C ASP A 64 -29.92 -2.74 6.25
N ASN A 65 -30.77 -3.70 5.87
CA ASN A 65 -32.11 -3.88 6.41
C ASN A 65 -32.17 -4.67 7.74
N MET A 66 -31.02 -4.97 8.36
CA MET A 66 -30.93 -5.68 9.65
C MET A 66 -31.52 -7.11 9.61
N THR A 67 -31.52 -7.76 8.43
CA THR A 67 -31.98 -9.16 8.30
C THR A 67 -31.03 -10.14 9.01
N TYR A 68 -29.72 -9.89 8.94
CA TYR A 68 -28.68 -10.72 9.55
C TYR A 68 -27.93 -9.89 10.58
N MET A 69 -27.93 -10.33 11.84
CA MET A 69 -27.53 -9.50 12.99
C MET A 69 -26.58 -10.20 13.96
N THR A 70 -26.00 -11.34 13.58
CA THR A 70 -25.00 -12.05 14.40
C THR A 70 -23.68 -12.19 13.66
N PRO A 71 -22.55 -12.40 14.38
CA PRO A 71 -21.26 -12.68 13.76
C PRO A 71 -21.23 -13.92 12.87
N THR A 72 -22.15 -14.87 13.06
CA THR A 72 -22.24 -16.10 12.25
C THR A 72 -23.13 -15.91 11.03
N SER A 73 -24.14 -15.03 11.09
CA SER A 73 -25.06 -14.79 9.98
C SER A 73 -24.58 -13.69 9.02
N ASP A 74 -23.85 -12.71 9.53
CA ASP A 74 -23.31 -11.57 8.77
C ASP A 74 -21.77 -11.55 8.87
N PRO A 75 -21.06 -11.84 7.77
CA PRO A 75 -19.60 -11.84 7.75
C PRO A 75 -18.96 -10.51 8.15
N VAL A 76 -19.60 -9.36 7.84
CA VAL A 76 -19.06 -8.05 8.21
C VAL A 76 -19.11 -7.85 9.71
N ILE A 77 -20.21 -8.25 10.36
CA ILE A 77 -20.29 -8.31 11.84
C ILE A 77 -19.17 -9.20 12.37
N GLY A 78 -18.96 -10.37 11.77
CA GLY A 78 -17.87 -11.28 12.12
C GLY A 78 -16.48 -10.63 12.07
N VAL A 79 -16.17 -9.86 11.02
CA VAL A 79 -14.89 -9.15 10.86
C VAL A 79 -14.68 -8.09 11.93
N ILE A 80 -15.70 -7.33 12.31
CA ILE A 80 -15.58 -6.27 13.34
C ILE A 80 -15.85 -6.78 14.76
N ASN A 81 -16.17 -8.05 14.94
CA ASN A 81 -16.59 -8.59 16.24
C ASN A 81 -15.51 -8.41 17.32
N GLY A 82 -14.23 -8.35 16.93
CA GLY A 82 -13.11 -8.10 17.84
C GLY A 82 -13.24 -6.79 18.64
N PHE A 83 -13.94 -5.78 18.11
CA PHE A 83 -14.18 -4.51 18.81
C PHE A 83 -15.20 -4.62 19.94
N THR A 84 -16.02 -5.69 19.97
CA THR A 84 -17.00 -5.90 21.04
C THR A 84 -16.37 -6.27 22.39
N LYS A 85 -15.05 -6.49 22.42
CA LYS A 85 -14.26 -6.62 23.65
C LYS A 85 -14.19 -5.31 24.45
N TYR A 86 -14.48 -4.17 23.82
CA TYR A 86 -14.39 -2.85 24.44
C TYR A 86 -15.76 -2.23 24.71
N TRP A 87 -16.75 -2.56 23.88
CA TRP A 87 -18.13 -2.10 23.99
C TRP A 87 -19.10 -3.16 23.49
N ARG A 88 -20.12 -3.50 24.28
CA ARG A 88 -21.13 -4.50 23.92
C ARG A 88 -22.45 -4.20 24.62
N ASP A 89 -23.57 -4.46 23.96
CA ASP A 89 -24.92 -4.34 24.51
C ASP A 89 -25.19 -2.96 25.15
N GLY A 90 -24.68 -1.90 24.52
CA GLY A 90 -24.82 -0.52 24.98
C GLY A 90 -23.99 -0.18 26.23
N LYS A 91 -23.06 -1.04 26.63
CA LYS A 91 -22.23 -0.88 27.83
C LYS A 91 -20.73 -0.92 27.49
N VAL A 92 -19.96 -0.20 28.28
CA VAL A 92 -18.50 -0.29 28.27
C VAL A 92 -18.09 -1.65 28.83
N VAL A 93 -17.22 -2.36 28.10
CA VAL A 93 -16.61 -3.64 28.55
C VAL A 93 -15.18 -3.38 29.04
N ASP A 94 -14.44 -2.51 28.35
CA ASP A 94 -13.08 -2.11 28.74
C ASP A 94 -12.99 -0.59 28.82
N GLN A 95 -13.08 -0.06 30.04
CA GLN A 95 -13.05 1.37 30.30
C GLN A 95 -11.72 2.00 29.88
N SER A 96 -10.59 1.32 30.10
CA SER A 96 -9.27 1.86 29.77
C SER A 96 -9.09 2.07 28.26
N MET A 97 -9.62 1.15 27.45
CA MET A 97 -9.58 1.28 26.00
C MET A 97 -10.52 2.38 25.51
N ILE A 98 -11.73 2.49 26.08
CA ILE A 98 -12.67 3.57 25.74
C ILE A 98 -12.09 4.93 26.10
N ASP A 99 -11.49 5.08 27.28
CA ASP A 99 -10.83 6.32 27.70
C ASP A 99 -9.67 6.69 26.77
N LEU A 100 -8.82 5.74 26.40
CA LEU A 100 -7.73 5.96 25.44
C LEU A 100 -8.24 6.35 24.05
N ASN A 101 -9.29 5.69 23.56
CA ASN A 101 -9.94 5.98 22.28
C ASN A 101 -10.56 7.39 22.25
N LEU A 102 -11.17 7.83 23.36
CA LEU A 102 -11.71 9.17 23.53
C LEU A 102 -10.60 10.22 23.68
N ALA A 103 -9.55 9.95 24.46
CA ALA A 103 -8.41 10.85 24.62
C ALA A 103 -7.70 11.11 23.28
N LYS A 104 -7.51 10.09 22.46
CA LYS A 104 -6.99 10.24 21.09
C LYS A 104 -7.91 11.10 20.22
N SER A 105 -9.22 10.89 20.29
CA SER A 105 -10.20 11.73 19.56
C SER A 105 -10.15 13.19 20.03
N ALA A 106 -10.14 13.43 21.34
CA ALA A 106 -10.09 14.75 21.95
C ALA A 106 -8.85 15.51 21.47
N LYS A 107 -7.67 14.88 21.57
CA LYS A 107 -6.41 15.43 21.09
C LYS A 107 -6.48 15.87 19.62
N VAL A 108 -6.96 14.98 18.73
CA VAL A 108 -7.07 15.31 17.30
C VAL A 108 -8.05 16.47 17.06
N THR A 109 -9.19 16.51 17.76
CA THR A 109 -10.16 17.60 17.59
C THR A 109 -9.70 18.93 18.19
N GLU A 110 -8.83 18.89 19.19
CA GLU A 110 -8.24 20.06 19.84
C GLU A 110 -7.08 20.65 19.03
N GLU A 111 -6.23 19.79 18.48
CA GLU A 111 -5.01 20.19 17.74
C GLU A 111 -5.24 20.47 16.24
N ARG A 112 -6.45 20.22 15.71
CA ARG A 112 -6.74 20.37 14.27
C ARG A 112 -6.42 21.78 13.77
N SER A 113 -5.71 21.84 12.64
CA SER A 113 -5.45 23.08 11.93
C SER A 113 -6.65 23.58 11.13
N ALA A 114 -6.59 24.83 10.63
CA ALA A 114 -7.62 25.39 9.78
C ALA A 114 -7.78 24.63 8.45
N SER A 115 -6.67 24.21 7.83
CA SER A 115 -6.69 23.42 6.59
C SER A 115 -7.24 22.01 6.80
N GLU A 116 -6.94 21.38 7.94
CA GLU A 116 -7.55 20.11 8.33
C GLU A 116 -9.04 20.24 8.60
N SER A 117 -9.46 21.35 9.22
CA SER A 117 -10.87 21.65 9.46
C SER A 117 -11.64 21.78 8.14
N GLU A 118 -11.09 22.49 7.16
CA GLU A 118 -11.67 22.63 5.82
C GLU A 118 -11.69 21.30 5.06
N ARG A 119 -10.59 20.54 5.07
CA ARG A 119 -10.55 19.20 4.45
C ARG A 119 -11.56 18.26 5.09
N ALA A 120 -11.67 18.24 6.42
CA ALA A 120 -12.63 17.42 7.14
C ALA A 120 -14.08 17.80 6.85
N TYR A 121 -14.36 19.10 6.67
CA TYR A 121 -15.66 19.56 6.19
C TYR A 121 -15.97 18.99 4.80
N PHE A 122 -15.05 19.10 3.83
CA PHE A 122 -15.27 18.54 2.50
C PHE A 122 -15.45 17.02 2.53
N SER A 123 -14.61 16.31 3.28
CA SER A 123 -14.73 14.85 3.48
C SER A 123 -16.06 14.45 4.14
N ASP A 124 -16.67 15.29 4.99
CA ASP A 124 -17.99 15.05 5.60
C ASP A 124 -19.16 15.34 4.66
N ARG A 125 -19.01 16.34 3.78
CA ARG A 125 -20.14 16.92 3.04
C ARG A 125 -20.24 16.48 1.59
N ARG A 126 -19.10 16.26 0.92
CA ARG A 126 -19.07 15.81 -0.48
C ARG A 126 -19.52 14.36 -0.60
N ASP A 127 -19.89 13.97 -1.82
CA ASP A 127 -20.04 12.56 -2.16
C ASP A 127 -18.75 11.80 -1.83
N LEU A 128 -18.91 10.61 -1.24
CA LEU A 128 -17.81 9.81 -0.70
C LEU A 128 -16.80 9.42 -1.79
N ARG A 129 -17.28 9.20 -3.02
CA ARG A 129 -16.45 8.86 -4.18
C ARG A 129 -15.69 10.08 -4.70
N TYR A 130 -16.34 11.24 -4.74
CA TYR A 130 -15.72 12.50 -5.16
C TYR A 130 -14.51 12.86 -4.28
N ASN A 131 -14.57 12.57 -2.98
CA ASN A 131 -13.47 12.84 -2.05
C ASN A 131 -12.15 12.15 -2.39
N LEU A 132 -12.18 11.10 -3.22
CA LEU A 132 -11.01 10.30 -3.60
C LEU A 132 -10.34 10.78 -4.88
N ILE A 133 -10.98 11.68 -5.65
CA ILE A 133 -10.44 12.21 -6.91
C ILE A 133 -9.09 12.88 -6.69
N SER A 134 -8.86 13.53 -5.53
CA SER A 134 -7.56 14.12 -5.21
C SER A 134 -6.42 13.10 -5.11
N GLY A 135 -6.72 11.83 -4.81
CA GLY A 135 -5.75 10.72 -4.85
C GLY A 135 -5.25 10.38 -6.25
N LEU A 136 -5.95 10.86 -7.30
CA LEU A 136 -5.52 10.76 -8.70
C LEU A 136 -4.44 11.79 -9.06
N GLY A 137 -4.16 12.79 -8.20
CA GLY A 137 -3.15 13.85 -8.35
C GLY A 137 -3.10 14.44 -9.77
N PRO A 138 -1.99 14.33 -10.53
CA PRO A 138 -1.89 14.77 -11.94
C PRO A 138 -2.98 14.29 -12.90
N TYR A 139 -3.79 13.29 -12.55
CA TYR A 139 -4.89 12.80 -13.39
C TYR A 139 -6.26 13.31 -12.94
N ALA A 140 -6.34 13.99 -11.79
CA ALA A 140 -7.58 14.50 -11.23
C ALA A 140 -8.31 15.48 -12.16
N PRO A 141 -7.66 16.49 -12.81
CA PRO A 141 -8.36 17.39 -13.72
C PRO A 141 -9.00 16.68 -14.90
N ALA A 142 -8.28 15.74 -15.52
CA ALA A 142 -8.80 14.95 -16.62
C ALA A 142 -9.92 14.01 -16.20
N PHE A 143 -9.84 13.41 -15.00
CA PHE A 143 -10.96 12.64 -14.46
C PHE A 143 -12.19 13.52 -14.27
N ILE A 144 -12.05 14.70 -13.65
CA ILE A 144 -13.17 15.64 -13.43
C ILE A 144 -13.84 16.00 -14.76
N GLN A 145 -13.05 16.32 -15.78
CA GLN A 145 -13.58 16.67 -17.10
C GLN A 145 -14.23 15.46 -17.81
N ASN A 146 -13.52 14.34 -17.90
CA ASN A 146 -13.92 13.21 -18.75
C ASN A 146 -14.91 12.25 -18.08
N ALA A 147 -15.07 12.34 -16.76
CA ALA A 147 -16.10 11.64 -16.01
C ALA A 147 -17.33 12.52 -15.71
N ASP A 148 -17.31 13.80 -16.10
CA ASP A 148 -18.27 14.82 -15.68
C ASP A 148 -18.47 14.81 -14.15
N ALA A 149 -17.36 14.87 -13.41
CA ALA A 149 -17.39 14.75 -11.96
C ALA A 149 -17.75 16.08 -11.29
N GLN A 150 -18.75 16.08 -10.41
CA GLN A 150 -19.32 17.30 -9.86
C GLN A 150 -19.44 17.25 -8.33
N THR A 151 -19.33 18.44 -7.71
CA THR A 151 -19.66 18.62 -6.31
C THR A 151 -20.25 20.01 -6.06
N SER A 152 -21.23 20.09 -5.16
CA SER A 152 -21.82 21.35 -4.73
C SER A 152 -21.14 21.95 -3.50
N TYR A 153 -20.10 21.29 -2.95
CA TYR A 153 -19.34 21.75 -1.78
C TYR A 153 -17.94 22.20 -2.21
N ILE A 154 -17.86 23.47 -2.62
CA ILE A 154 -16.62 24.10 -3.11
C ILE A 154 -15.95 25.04 -2.08
N SER A 155 -16.65 25.36 -0.99
CA SER A 155 -16.12 26.17 0.12
C SER A 155 -16.69 25.69 1.46
N MET A 156 -15.94 25.92 2.54
CA MET A 156 -16.42 25.74 3.91
C MET A 156 -17.16 27.01 4.39
N PRO A 157 -18.37 26.90 4.97
CA PRO A 157 -19.10 28.04 5.54
C PRO A 157 -18.30 28.71 6.68
N SER A 158 -18.48 30.02 6.86
CA SER A 158 -17.89 30.76 7.98
C SER A 158 -18.70 30.61 9.28
N ALA A 159 -19.96 30.19 9.19
CA ALA A 159 -20.88 30.01 10.31
C ALA A 159 -21.37 28.55 10.42
N PRO A 160 -21.79 28.09 11.61
CA PRO A 160 -22.43 26.80 11.78
C PRO A 160 -23.67 26.62 10.89
N LEU A 161 -23.74 25.50 10.19
CA LEU A 161 -24.94 25.10 9.44
C LEU A 161 -26.11 24.84 10.40
N PRO A 162 -27.37 25.02 9.95
CA PRO A 162 -28.53 24.74 10.77
C PRO A 162 -28.68 23.23 11.05
N ALA A 163 -29.40 22.88 12.11
CA ALA A 163 -29.58 21.50 12.58
C ALA A 163 -30.24 20.59 11.54
N ASP A 164 -31.19 21.13 10.77
CA ASP A 164 -31.97 20.46 9.73
C ASP A 164 -31.35 20.60 8.32
N TYR A 165 -30.08 21.03 8.23
CA TYR A 165 -29.40 21.22 6.95
C TYR A 165 -29.42 19.94 6.11
N LYS A 166 -30.10 20.02 4.96
CA LYS A 166 -30.19 18.91 4.01
C LYS A 166 -28.99 18.92 3.07
N ALA A 167 -28.35 17.76 2.92
CA ALA A 167 -27.28 17.59 1.97
C ALA A 167 -27.79 17.86 0.54
N LYS A 168 -27.08 18.72 -0.20
CA LYS A 168 -27.32 18.89 -1.63
C LYS A 168 -27.03 17.56 -2.34
N LYS A 169 -28.02 17.04 -3.07
CA LYS A 169 -27.84 15.87 -3.92
C LYS A 169 -27.19 16.32 -5.22
N THR A 170 -26.06 15.73 -5.55
CA THR A 170 -25.33 15.97 -6.80
C THR A 170 -24.84 14.62 -7.28
N THR A 171 -25.09 14.30 -8.55
CA THR A 171 -24.46 13.13 -9.18
C THR A 171 -22.96 13.35 -9.20
N TRP A 172 -22.20 12.49 -8.54
CA TRP A 172 -20.76 12.72 -8.34
C TRP A 172 -19.94 12.62 -9.62
N ALA A 173 -20.38 11.79 -10.58
CA ALA A 173 -19.83 11.59 -11.92
C ALA A 173 -20.83 10.83 -12.81
N ALA A 174 -20.74 10.99 -14.12
CA ALA A 174 -21.67 10.44 -15.09
C ALA A 174 -21.24 9.04 -15.60
N PRO A 175 -22.06 7.98 -15.46
CA PRO A 175 -21.73 6.60 -15.86
C PRO A 175 -21.75 6.34 -17.37
N ASP A 176 -22.22 7.30 -18.16
CA ASP A 176 -22.27 7.35 -19.62
C ASP A 176 -21.22 8.29 -20.24
N SER A 177 -20.39 8.94 -19.40
CA SER A 177 -19.26 9.76 -19.84
C SER A 177 -18.14 8.96 -20.51
N LYS A 178 -17.09 9.65 -21.00
CA LYS A 178 -15.89 9.02 -21.56
C LYS A 178 -15.21 8.07 -20.57
N LEU A 179 -15.21 8.41 -19.28
CA LEU A 179 -14.73 7.55 -18.19
C LEU A 179 -15.86 6.80 -17.47
N GLY A 180 -17.04 6.68 -18.09
CA GLY A 180 -18.24 6.11 -17.49
C GLY A 180 -18.06 4.66 -17.02
N ALA A 181 -17.23 3.87 -17.70
CA ALA A 181 -16.90 2.51 -17.24
C ALA A 181 -16.11 2.48 -15.93
N LEU A 182 -15.20 3.45 -15.70
CA LEU A 182 -14.51 3.62 -14.43
C LEU A 182 -15.48 4.10 -13.34
N VAL A 183 -16.37 5.04 -13.66
CA VAL A 183 -17.44 5.50 -12.77
C VAL A 183 -18.33 4.33 -12.33
N LYS A 184 -18.74 3.46 -13.27
CA LYS A 184 -19.52 2.24 -12.98
C LYS A 184 -18.80 1.29 -12.03
N LEU A 185 -17.51 1.04 -12.23
CA LEU A 185 -16.72 0.21 -11.32
C LEU A 185 -16.70 0.78 -9.89
N VAL A 186 -16.45 2.08 -9.75
CA VAL A 186 -16.44 2.75 -8.44
C VAL A 186 -17.83 2.72 -7.79
N ASN A 187 -18.89 2.90 -8.59
CA ASN A 187 -20.28 2.81 -8.12
C ASN A 187 -20.66 1.42 -7.63
N VAL A 188 -20.18 0.36 -8.28
CA VAL A 188 -20.49 -1.02 -7.87
C VAL A 188 -19.82 -1.39 -6.55
N ALA A 189 -18.67 -0.79 -6.23
CA ALA A 189 -18.01 -1.02 -4.94
C ALA A 189 -18.79 -0.38 -3.77
N GLU A 190 -19.02 0.94 -3.81
CA GLU A 190 -19.66 1.67 -2.70
C GLU A 190 -21.18 1.63 -2.73
N GLY A 191 -21.79 1.63 -3.92
CA GLY A 191 -23.24 1.55 -4.10
C GLY A 191 -23.79 0.11 -4.05
N SER A 192 -22.96 -0.87 -3.70
CA SER A 192 -23.39 -2.25 -3.48
C SER A 192 -24.41 -2.31 -2.33
N PRO A 193 -25.52 -3.06 -2.45
CA PRO A 193 -26.41 -3.35 -1.33
C PRO A 193 -25.69 -3.99 -0.12
N TYR A 194 -24.49 -4.52 -0.39
CA TYR A 194 -23.66 -5.28 0.54
C TYR A 194 -22.51 -4.47 1.17
N SER A 195 -22.36 -3.18 0.81
CA SER A 195 -21.42 -2.24 1.47
C SER A 195 -22.03 -1.56 2.72
N GLY A 196 -23.31 -1.84 2.96
CA GLY A 196 -24.07 -1.35 4.10
C GLY A 196 -23.38 -1.54 5.45
N ILE A 197 -23.57 -0.58 6.34
CA ILE A 197 -23.00 -0.61 7.71
C ILE A 197 -24.09 -0.55 8.77
N ASN A 198 -25.36 -0.47 8.39
CA ASN A 198 -26.44 -0.26 9.33
C ASN A 198 -26.53 -1.43 10.31
N SER A 199 -26.49 -2.67 9.81
CA SER A 199 -26.50 -3.90 10.63
C SER A 199 -25.26 -4.00 11.53
N PRO A 200 -24.02 -3.87 11.01
CA PRO A 200 -22.82 -3.78 11.84
C PRO A 200 -22.85 -2.69 12.93
N LYS A 201 -23.42 -1.52 12.62
CA LYS A 201 -23.54 -0.41 13.57
C LYS A 201 -24.49 -0.73 14.71
N HIS A 202 -25.64 -1.31 14.41
CA HIS A 202 -26.64 -1.67 15.42
C HIS A 202 -26.20 -2.87 16.25
N TYR A 203 -25.37 -3.75 15.70
CA TYR A 203 -24.77 -4.83 16.46
C TYR A 203 -23.81 -4.33 17.55
N VAL A 204 -22.90 -3.41 17.21
CA VAL A 204 -21.94 -2.88 18.20
C VAL A 204 -22.56 -1.78 19.07
N ALA A 205 -23.42 -0.93 18.50
CA ALA A 205 -24.17 0.12 19.18
C ALA A 205 -23.32 1.08 20.04
N MET A 206 -22.06 1.34 19.65
CA MET A 206 -21.20 2.28 20.37
C MET A 206 -21.59 3.74 20.05
N PRO A 207 -21.90 4.60 21.04
CA PRO A 207 -22.22 6.00 20.80
C PRO A 207 -21.04 6.78 20.22
N ARG A 208 -21.36 7.88 19.53
CA ARG A 208 -20.37 8.79 18.95
C ARG A 208 -19.43 9.36 20.01
N PRO A 209 -18.15 9.62 19.70
CA PRO A 209 -17.18 10.09 20.69
C PRO A 209 -17.56 11.44 21.31
N TYR A 210 -18.14 12.37 20.52
CA TYR A 210 -18.64 13.66 21.03
C TYR A 210 -19.86 13.55 21.97
N ARG A 211 -20.52 12.39 22.01
CA ARG A 211 -21.61 12.11 22.96
C ARG A 211 -21.08 11.47 24.25
N LEU A 212 -19.94 10.79 24.17
CA LEU A 212 -19.30 10.11 25.30
C LEU A 212 -18.36 11.04 26.07
N SER A 213 -17.81 12.08 25.43
CA SER A 213 -16.90 13.03 26.07
C SER A 213 -17.01 14.43 25.48
N THR A 214 -17.16 15.43 26.36
CA THR A 214 -17.14 16.86 26.00
C THR A 214 -15.77 17.34 25.54
N ALA A 215 -14.69 16.58 25.83
CA ALA A 215 -13.35 16.88 25.35
C ALA A 215 -13.21 16.66 23.83
N VAL A 216 -14.08 15.84 23.23
CA VAL A 216 -14.12 15.63 21.78
C VAL A 216 -14.93 16.74 21.15
N LYS A 217 -14.25 17.68 20.47
CA LYS A 217 -14.85 18.91 19.95
C LYS A 217 -15.39 18.70 18.52
N PRO A 218 -16.72 18.69 18.29
CA PRO A 218 -17.27 18.67 16.94
C PRO A 218 -16.69 19.80 16.08
N LEU A 219 -16.61 19.57 14.77
CA LEU A 219 -16.20 20.61 13.84
C LEU A 219 -17.23 21.77 13.89
N PRO A 220 -16.81 23.04 14.11
CA PRO A 220 -17.74 24.12 14.43
C PRO A 220 -18.83 24.32 13.37
N VAL A 221 -18.48 24.17 12.09
CA VAL A 221 -19.40 24.39 10.97
C VAL A 221 -20.51 23.35 10.85
N ILE A 222 -20.36 22.15 11.43
CA ILE A 222 -21.35 21.06 11.39
C ILE A 222 -21.85 20.65 12.78
N LYS A 223 -21.47 21.38 13.84
CA LYS A 223 -21.79 21.03 15.23
C LYS A 223 -23.29 20.89 15.48
N ASN A 224 -24.12 21.75 14.88
CA ASN A 224 -25.57 21.72 15.05
C ASN A 224 -26.19 20.48 14.38
N ILE A 225 -25.71 20.11 13.19
CA ILE A 225 -26.11 18.87 12.50
C ILE A 225 -25.75 17.66 13.35
N MET A 226 -24.56 17.65 13.97
CA MET A 226 -24.12 16.57 14.84
C MET A 226 -24.96 16.48 16.12
N ALA A 227 -25.27 17.61 16.75
CA ALA A 227 -26.14 17.66 17.92
C ALA A 227 -27.57 17.18 17.62
N HIS A 228 -28.08 17.44 16.41
CA HIS A 228 -29.41 17.01 15.97
C HIS A 228 -29.46 15.56 15.45
N ALA A 229 -28.32 14.89 15.29
CA ALA A 229 -28.29 13.52 14.79
C ALA A 229 -29.03 12.56 15.74
N LYS A 230 -29.79 11.61 15.17
CA LYS A 230 -30.56 10.61 15.92
C LYS A 230 -29.70 9.83 16.94
N PRO A 231 -30.27 9.38 18.08
CA PRO A 231 -29.53 8.63 19.10
C PRO A 231 -28.88 7.34 18.58
N ASP A 232 -29.56 6.64 17.66
CA ASP A 232 -29.10 5.42 16.98
C ASP A 232 -27.98 5.65 15.93
N SER A 233 -27.53 6.89 15.74
CA SER A 233 -26.38 7.17 14.90
C SER A 233 -25.08 6.74 15.60
N PHE A 234 -24.77 5.45 15.55
CA PHE A 234 -23.62 4.85 16.22
C PHE A 234 -22.29 5.17 15.55
N ASP A 235 -21.22 4.99 16.30
CA ASP A 235 -19.84 5.27 15.91
C ASP A 235 -19.26 4.16 15.03
N LEU A 236 -19.23 2.93 15.53
CA LEU A 236 -18.47 1.83 14.94
C LEU A 236 -19.37 0.88 14.13
N PRO A 237 -18.99 0.48 12.90
CA PRO A 237 -17.83 0.96 12.13
C PRO A 237 -18.11 2.31 11.44
N SER A 238 -17.07 3.03 11.04
CA SER A 238 -17.22 4.31 10.33
C SER A 238 -17.60 4.13 8.86
N GLY A 239 -18.81 4.55 8.49
CA GLY A 239 -19.32 4.43 7.12
C GLY A 239 -18.57 5.19 6.05
N HIS A 240 -18.18 6.43 6.35
CA HIS A 240 -17.37 7.21 5.41
C HIS A 240 -16.01 6.54 5.18
N THR A 241 -15.47 5.88 6.21
CA THR A 241 -14.22 5.13 6.06
C THR A 241 -14.43 3.86 5.24
N THR A 242 -15.51 3.12 5.48
CA THR A 242 -15.91 1.95 4.67
C THR A 242 -15.98 2.33 3.19
N ALA A 243 -16.81 3.32 2.85
CA ALA A 243 -16.97 3.81 1.48
C ALA A 243 -15.66 4.32 0.85
N ALA A 244 -14.81 4.97 1.64
CA ALA A 244 -13.51 5.46 1.17
C ALA A 244 -12.56 4.31 0.80
N PHE A 245 -12.58 3.20 1.52
CA PHE A 245 -11.80 2.00 1.17
C PHE A 245 -12.45 1.23 0.01
N ASP A 246 -13.79 1.11 -0.04
CA ASP A 246 -14.50 0.49 -1.16
C ASP A 246 -14.17 1.17 -2.50
N SER A 247 -14.47 2.46 -2.57
CA SER A 247 -14.27 3.28 -3.76
C SER A 247 -12.79 3.47 -4.07
N GLY A 248 -11.97 3.65 -3.03
CA GLY A 248 -10.54 3.90 -3.20
C GLY A 248 -9.78 2.68 -3.70
N LEU A 249 -10.16 1.48 -3.25
CA LEU A 249 -9.59 0.24 -3.75
C LEU A 249 -10.11 -0.10 -5.16
N ALA A 250 -11.35 0.27 -5.51
CA ALA A 250 -11.84 0.19 -6.89
C ALA A 250 -11.03 1.12 -7.83
N PHE A 251 -10.79 2.37 -7.41
CA PHE A 251 -9.88 3.28 -8.14
C PHE A 251 -8.46 2.72 -8.21
N ALA A 252 -7.91 2.18 -7.11
CA ALA A 252 -6.56 1.66 -7.06
C ALA A 252 -6.41 0.39 -7.93
N TYR A 253 -7.45 -0.41 -8.04
CA TYR A 253 -7.54 -1.53 -8.95
C TYR A 253 -7.50 -1.05 -10.41
N ALA A 254 -8.28 -0.03 -10.76
CA ALA A 254 -8.33 0.48 -12.13
C ALA A 254 -7.08 1.28 -12.55
N LEU A 255 -6.53 2.09 -11.65
CA LEU A 255 -5.35 2.93 -11.86
C LEU A 255 -4.22 2.55 -10.88
N PRO A 256 -3.60 1.36 -11.01
CA PRO A 256 -2.59 0.88 -10.07
C PRO A 256 -1.31 1.72 -10.06
N GLN A 257 -1.12 2.62 -11.04
CA GLN A 257 -0.07 3.64 -11.06
C GLN A 257 -0.17 4.62 -9.89
N ARG A 258 -1.37 4.76 -9.30
CA ARG A 258 -1.69 5.61 -8.14
C ARG A 258 -2.11 4.80 -6.91
N PHE A 259 -1.80 3.51 -6.87
CA PHE A 259 -2.29 2.59 -5.84
C PHE A 259 -1.99 3.10 -4.42
N GLN A 260 -0.75 3.53 -4.17
CA GLN A 260 -0.30 3.95 -2.84
C GLN A 260 -0.92 5.28 -2.43
N GLU A 261 -1.06 6.21 -3.37
CA GLU A 261 -1.70 7.50 -3.17
C GLU A 261 -3.19 7.33 -2.87
N LEU A 262 -3.88 6.44 -3.60
CA LEU A 262 -5.30 6.16 -3.41
C LEU A 262 -5.59 5.49 -2.06
N VAL A 263 -4.84 4.47 -1.65
CA VAL A 263 -5.04 3.88 -0.30
C VAL A 263 -4.66 4.86 0.82
N THR A 264 -3.72 5.77 0.56
CA THR A 264 -3.39 6.84 1.51
C THR A 264 -4.54 7.84 1.61
N ARG A 265 -5.13 8.26 0.48
CA ARG A 265 -6.29 9.16 0.47
C ARG A 265 -7.51 8.51 1.13
N SER A 266 -7.78 7.23 0.89
CA SER A 266 -8.84 6.48 1.59
C SER A 266 -8.64 6.51 3.11
N SER A 267 -7.41 6.29 3.59
CA SER A 267 -7.10 6.39 5.02
C SER A 267 -7.27 7.81 5.57
N GLU A 268 -6.99 8.84 4.76
CA GLU A 268 -7.16 10.24 5.15
C GLU A 268 -8.64 10.61 5.30
N VAL A 269 -9.52 10.12 4.44
CA VAL A 269 -10.98 10.32 4.61
C VAL A 269 -11.45 9.77 5.96
N GLY A 270 -10.92 8.61 6.38
CA GLY A 270 -11.18 8.07 7.71
C GLY A 270 -10.65 8.98 8.83
N TYR A 271 -9.41 9.44 8.71
CA TYR A 271 -8.79 10.37 9.68
C TYR A 271 -9.55 11.70 9.78
N ASP A 272 -10.04 12.22 8.66
CA ASP A 272 -10.87 13.42 8.59
C ASP A 272 -12.17 13.28 9.40
N ARG A 273 -12.67 12.05 9.62
CA ARG A 273 -13.84 11.82 10.49
C ARG A 273 -13.51 11.99 11.98
N ILE A 274 -12.26 11.73 12.36
CA ILE A 274 -11.74 11.98 13.72
C ILE A 274 -11.52 13.49 13.89
N ILE A 275 -10.91 14.15 12.90
CA ILE A 275 -10.77 15.62 12.87
C ILE A 275 -12.13 16.32 13.01
N ALA A 276 -13.17 15.79 12.35
CA ALA A 276 -14.52 16.32 12.46
C ALA A 276 -15.15 16.12 13.85
N GLY A 277 -14.54 15.31 14.72
CA GLY A 277 -15.10 14.88 16.01
C GLY A 277 -16.25 13.89 15.88
N ARG A 278 -16.48 13.33 14.69
CA ARG A 278 -17.67 12.51 14.39
C ARG A 278 -17.43 11.01 14.63
N HIS A 279 -16.22 10.53 14.40
CA HIS A 279 -15.86 9.12 14.59
C HIS A 279 -14.61 8.97 15.44
N SER A 280 -14.54 7.90 16.24
CA SER A 280 -13.33 7.58 17.00
C SER A 280 -12.30 6.80 16.16
N PRO A 281 -11.02 6.74 16.60
CA PRO A 281 -10.02 5.85 16.03
C PRO A 281 -10.48 4.39 15.83
N LEU A 282 -11.07 3.75 16.85
CA LEU A 282 -11.59 2.38 16.75
C LEU A 282 -12.67 2.24 15.66
N ALA A 283 -13.60 3.21 15.57
CA ALA A 283 -14.62 3.20 14.53
C ALA A 283 -14.03 3.32 13.11
N VAL A 284 -12.99 4.14 12.94
CA VAL A 284 -12.30 4.29 11.66
C VAL A 284 -11.50 3.04 11.31
N MET A 285 -10.86 2.38 12.29
CA MET A 285 -10.21 1.07 12.08
C MET A 285 -11.21 0.01 11.63
N GLY A 286 -12.37 -0.09 12.30
CA GLY A 286 -13.44 -1.01 11.89
C GLY A 286 -13.99 -0.70 10.48
N GLY A 287 -14.20 0.59 10.15
CA GLY A 287 -14.63 0.99 8.80
C GLY A 287 -13.63 0.63 7.71
N ARG A 288 -12.32 0.81 7.96
CA ARG A 288 -11.27 0.34 7.04
C ARG A 288 -11.34 -1.17 6.82
N MET A 289 -11.51 -1.94 7.89
CA MET A 289 -11.58 -3.40 7.82
C MET A 289 -12.75 -3.84 6.94
N THR A 290 -13.94 -3.31 7.21
CA THR A 290 -15.14 -3.56 6.41
C THR A 290 -14.94 -3.17 4.94
N GLY A 291 -14.53 -1.93 4.64
CA GLY A 291 -14.40 -1.48 3.25
C GLY A 291 -13.28 -2.21 2.48
N THR A 292 -12.23 -2.67 3.16
CA THR A 292 -11.21 -3.50 2.50
C THR A 292 -11.77 -4.87 2.13
N ALA A 293 -12.57 -5.46 3.01
CA ALA A 293 -13.17 -6.77 2.81
C ALA A 293 -14.26 -6.75 1.72
N ILE A 294 -15.14 -5.76 1.75
CA ILE A 294 -16.18 -5.57 0.73
C ILE A 294 -15.59 -5.26 -0.63
N ALA A 295 -14.59 -4.37 -0.74
CA ALA A 295 -13.88 -4.13 -1.99
C ALA A 295 -13.32 -5.43 -2.59
N ALA A 296 -12.71 -6.30 -1.77
CA ALA A 296 -12.21 -7.57 -2.23
C ALA A 296 -13.33 -8.51 -2.68
N ALA A 297 -14.44 -8.59 -1.95
CA ALA A 297 -15.59 -9.41 -2.33
C ALA A 297 -16.19 -8.96 -3.66
N VAL A 298 -16.49 -7.66 -3.80
CA VAL A 298 -17.05 -7.06 -5.02
C VAL A 298 -16.16 -7.32 -6.25
N LEU A 299 -14.84 -7.18 -6.10
CA LEU A 299 -13.88 -7.41 -7.19
C LEU A 299 -13.69 -8.90 -7.54
N ASN A 300 -13.98 -9.82 -6.62
CA ASN A 300 -13.96 -11.27 -6.89
C ASN A 300 -15.30 -11.77 -7.44
N ASP A 301 -16.39 -11.04 -7.25
CA ASP A 301 -17.71 -11.44 -7.72
C ASP A 301 -17.71 -11.64 -9.25
N PRO A 302 -18.11 -12.82 -9.75
CA PRO A 302 -18.25 -13.09 -11.17
C PRO A 302 -19.13 -12.07 -11.92
N ALA A 303 -20.20 -11.56 -11.29
CA ALA A 303 -21.11 -10.58 -11.87
C ALA A 303 -20.43 -9.23 -12.16
N ASN A 304 -19.33 -8.93 -11.47
CA ASN A 304 -18.62 -7.66 -11.57
C ASN A 304 -17.35 -7.75 -12.44
N GLN A 305 -16.98 -8.92 -12.97
CA GLN A 305 -15.71 -9.09 -13.69
C GLN A 305 -15.62 -8.23 -14.96
N GLU A 306 -16.69 -8.16 -15.75
CA GLU A 306 -16.70 -7.31 -16.95
C GLU A 306 -16.72 -5.82 -16.59
N ILE A 307 -17.39 -5.43 -15.49
CA ILE A 307 -17.35 -4.05 -14.97
C ILE A 307 -15.94 -3.68 -14.52
N ALA A 308 -15.26 -4.55 -13.78
CA ALA A 308 -13.89 -4.34 -13.31
C ALA A 308 -12.90 -4.24 -14.48
N LYS A 309 -13.05 -5.11 -15.48
CA LYS A 309 -12.25 -5.09 -16.71
C LYS A 309 -12.46 -3.81 -17.53
N ALA A 310 -13.72 -3.40 -17.74
CA ALA A 310 -14.04 -2.17 -18.46
C ALA A 310 -13.55 -0.93 -17.72
N GLY A 311 -13.72 -0.88 -16.38
CA GLY A 311 -13.21 0.21 -15.55
C GLY A 311 -11.68 0.30 -15.57
N TYR A 312 -10.98 -0.83 -15.49
CA TYR A 312 -9.52 -0.87 -15.69
C TYR A 312 -9.13 -0.36 -17.08
N GLN A 313 -9.77 -0.83 -18.15
CA GLN A 313 -9.48 -0.38 -19.51
C GLN A 313 -9.68 1.13 -19.69
N ALA A 314 -10.78 1.68 -19.16
CA ALA A 314 -11.05 3.11 -19.17
C ALA A 314 -9.98 3.90 -18.39
N ALA A 315 -9.54 3.40 -17.25
CA ALA A 315 -8.48 4.05 -16.48
C ALA A 315 -7.12 4.02 -17.18
N GLN A 316 -6.83 2.99 -17.99
CA GLN A 316 -5.59 2.88 -18.76
C GLN A 316 -5.65 3.61 -20.12
N SER A 317 -6.75 4.29 -20.45
CA SER A 317 -6.93 4.97 -21.73
C SER A 317 -6.14 6.28 -21.84
N ALA A 318 -6.12 6.87 -23.04
CA ALA A 318 -5.55 8.20 -23.26
C ALA A 318 -6.32 9.31 -22.50
N ASP A 319 -7.61 9.11 -22.23
CA ASP A 319 -8.46 10.07 -21.52
C ASP A 319 -8.09 10.22 -20.04
N LEU A 320 -7.47 9.20 -19.43
CA LEU A 320 -7.00 9.26 -18.04
C LEU A 320 -5.49 9.04 -17.90
N LEU A 321 -4.97 7.82 -18.14
CA LEU A 321 -3.55 7.56 -17.93
C LEU A 321 -2.65 8.39 -18.87
N GLY A 322 -3.14 8.68 -20.09
CA GLY A 322 -2.46 9.51 -21.07
C GLY A 322 -2.52 11.02 -20.81
N SER A 323 -3.41 11.48 -19.93
CA SER A 323 -3.72 12.91 -19.73
C SER A 323 -3.03 13.54 -18.52
N LYS A 324 -1.84 13.02 -18.17
CA LYS A 324 -1.06 13.47 -17.01
C LYS A 324 -0.77 14.98 -17.05
N ASP A 325 -1.33 15.74 -16.11
CA ASP A 325 -1.02 17.16 -15.91
C ASP A 325 -0.02 17.33 -14.77
N THR A 326 1.23 17.68 -15.11
CA THR A 326 2.30 17.87 -14.11
C THR A 326 2.20 19.17 -13.32
N THR A 327 1.31 20.09 -13.72
CA THR A 327 1.06 21.35 -13.01
C THR A 327 -0.06 21.24 -11.98
N ALA A 328 -0.91 20.21 -12.11
CA ALA A 328 -1.98 19.93 -11.16
C ALA A 328 -1.43 19.63 -9.75
N GLN A 329 -2.23 20.00 -8.75
CA GLN A 329 -1.94 19.71 -7.35
C GLN A 329 -1.88 18.20 -7.10
N ASP A 330 -0.85 17.76 -6.39
CA ASP A 330 -0.67 16.36 -5.97
C ASP A 330 -0.22 16.32 -4.51
N ASP A 331 -1.21 16.28 -3.63
CA ASP A 331 -1.02 16.21 -2.17
C ASP A 331 -0.30 14.92 -1.74
N PHE A 332 -0.35 13.90 -2.60
CA PHE A 332 0.21 12.58 -2.35
C PHE A 332 1.50 12.31 -3.16
N LYS A 333 2.18 13.34 -3.70
CA LYS A 333 3.44 13.13 -4.44
C LYS A 333 4.59 12.61 -3.57
N ASN A 334 4.54 12.83 -2.25
CA ASN A 334 5.60 12.44 -1.32
C ASN A 334 5.39 11.00 -0.79
N TYR A 335 6.09 10.06 -1.41
CA TYR A 335 6.03 8.65 -1.06
C TYR A 335 6.33 8.34 0.43
N GLU A 336 7.36 8.96 1.01
CA GLU A 336 7.76 8.67 2.40
C GLU A 336 6.75 9.20 3.40
N GLN A 337 6.18 10.38 3.12
CA GLN A 337 5.09 10.96 3.91
C GLN A 337 3.83 10.09 3.82
N ASN A 338 3.42 9.70 2.61
CA ASN A 338 2.27 8.80 2.43
C ASN A 338 2.44 7.48 3.20
N ARG A 339 3.64 6.88 3.16
CA ARG A 339 3.93 5.65 3.91
C ARG A 339 3.77 5.86 5.40
N LYS A 340 4.30 6.96 5.93
CA LYS A 340 4.21 7.31 7.36
C LYS A 340 2.75 7.51 7.77
N ASP A 341 2.01 8.30 7.01
CA ASP A 341 0.63 8.66 7.32
C ASP A 341 -0.31 7.46 7.22
N TYR A 342 -0.21 6.69 6.12
CA TYR A 342 -1.00 5.47 5.96
C TYR A 342 -0.75 4.51 7.11
N ARG A 343 0.52 4.21 7.44
CA ARG A 343 0.85 3.26 8.53
C ARG A 343 0.42 3.76 9.90
N TYR A 344 0.52 5.06 10.18
CA TYR A 344 -0.03 5.62 11.42
C TYR A 344 -1.55 5.42 11.48
N ARG A 345 -2.27 5.69 10.38
CA ARG A 345 -3.75 5.57 10.30
C ARG A 345 -4.26 4.13 10.30
N MET A 346 -3.38 3.12 10.20
CA MET A 346 -3.79 1.72 10.38
C MET A 346 -4.09 1.39 11.84
N THR A 347 -3.40 2.05 12.78
CA THR A 347 -3.47 1.74 14.22
C THR A 347 -3.72 2.96 15.09
N TYR A 348 -3.67 4.19 14.56
CA TYR A 348 -3.78 5.45 15.29
C TYR A 348 -2.86 5.55 16.51
N GLY A 349 -1.72 4.86 16.45
CA GLY A 349 -0.75 4.75 17.55
C GLY A 349 -1.34 4.10 18.81
N PHE A 350 -2.32 3.22 18.70
CA PHE A 350 -2.62 2.27 19.78
C PHE A 350 -1.46 1.29 19.93
N ASP A 351 -1.20 0.88 21.17
CA ASP A 351 -0.26 -0.20 21.46
C ASP A 351 -0.89 -1.57 21.19
N GLN A 352 -0.04 -2.60 21.10
CA GLN A 352 -0.51 -3.98 21.03
C GLN A 352 -0.95 -4.42 22.43
N ILE A 353 -2.24 -4.71 22.59
CA ILE A 353 -2.88 -5.12 23.85
C ILE A 353 -3.39 -6.57 23.83
N GLY A 354 -3.43 -7.19 22.65
CA GLY A 354 -3.78 -8.60 22.45
C GLY A 354 -2.55 -9.50 22.30
N ASP A 355 -2.76 -10.72 21.82
CA ASP A 355 -1.68 -11.68 21.56
C ASP A 355 -0.76 -11.21 20.42
N THR A 356 0.49 -10.89 20.74
CA THR A 356 1.52 -10.45 19.79
C THR A 356 2.19 -11.57 19.00
N HIS A 357 1.83 -12.83 19.26
CA HIS A 357 2.44 -14.01 18.66
C HIS A 357 1.57 -14.69 17.60
N GLN A 358 0.39 -14.15 17.29
CA GLN A 358 -0.44 -14.73 16.25
C GLN A 358 0.22 -14.62 14.87
N ALA A 359 0.28 -15.77 14.19
CA ALA A 359 0.72 -15.83 12.80
C ALA A 359 -0.10 -14.86 11.93
N MET A 360 0.55 -14.24 10.95
CA MET A 360 -0.18 -13.46 9.94
C MET A 360 -1.10 -14.39 9.17
N ARG A 361 -2.29 -13.93 8.83
CA ARG A 361 -3.25 -14.62 7.95
C ARG A 361 -3.58 -13.71 6.79
N VAL A 362 -3.97 -14.32 5.67
CA VAL A 362 -4.50 -13.57 4.53
C VAL A 362 -5.91 -14.07 4.28
N PRO A 363 -6.93 -13.21 4.23
CA PRO A 363 -8.29 -13.61 3.93
C PRO A 363 -8.41 -14.28 2.56
N LYS A 364 -9.42 -15.13 2.36
CA LYS A 364 -9.73 -15.66 1.02
C LYS A 364 -10.06 -14.48 0.08
N GLY A 365 -9.60 -14.52 -1.18
CA GLY A 365 -9.92 -13.51 -2.19
C GLY A 365 -9.15 -12.18 -2.09
N ALA A 366 -8.46 -11.88 -0.99
CA ALA A 366 -7.71 -10.63 -0.82
C ALA A 366 -6.62 -10.39 -1.89
N GLU A 367 -6.19 -11.42 -2.62
CA GLU A 367 -5.23 -11.32 -3.72
C GLU A 367 -5.71 -10.46 -4.89
N VAL A 368 -7.03 -10.27 -5.03
CA VAL A 368 -7.62 -9.41 -6.06
C VAL A 368 -7.18 -7.95 -5.89
N LEU A 369 -6.98 -7.52 -4.63
CA LEU A 369 -6.56 -6.16 -4.28
C LEU A 369 -5.17 -5.81 -4.83
N LEU A 370 -4.37 -6.81 -5.22
CA LEU A 370 -3.06 -6.60 -5.85
C LEU A 370 -3.03 -7.05 -7.32
N ALA A 371 -4.14 -7.51 -7.89
CA ALA A 371 -4.15 -8.19 -9.19
C ALA A 371 -3.66 -7.30 -10.34
N THR A 372 -4.08 -6.03 -10.38
CA THR A 372 -3.65 -5.07 -11.40
C THR A 372 -2.36 -4.36 -11.03
N ARG A 373 -2.05 -4.26 -9.73
CA ARG A 373 -0.78 -3.69 -9.24
C ARG A 373 0.40 -4.62 -9.47
N LEU A 374 0.24 -5.93 -9.27
CA LEU A 374 1.28 -6.94 -9.43
C LEU A 374 0.84 -8.02 -10.44
N PRO A 375 0.54 -7.65 -11.71
CA PRO A 375 -0.16 -8.52 -12.67
C PRO A 375 0.68 -9.69 -13.18
N TYR A 376 1.99 -9.64 -12.96
CA TYR A 376 2.94 -10.70 -13.33
C TYR A 376 3.14 -11.75 -12.22
N LEU A 377 2.47 -11.59 -11.08
CA LEU A 377 2.41 -12.56 -9.99
C LEU A 377 1.07 -13.31 -10.07
N ASN A 378 1.09 -14.63 -9.82
CA ASN A 378 -0.15 -15.40 -9.67
C ASN A 378 -0.82 -15.15 -8.30
N ALA A 379 -2.01 -15.71 -8.07
CA ALA A 379 -2.75 -15.54 -6.81
C ALA A 379 -1.92 -15.96 -5.58
N THR A 380 -1.37 -17.18 -5.55
CA THR A 380 -0.50 -17.65 -4.45
C THR A 380 0.66 -16.71 -4.16
N GLN A 381 1.27 -16.13 -5.20
CA GLN A 381 2.34 -15.16 -5.06
C GLN A 381 1.86 -13.84 -4.47
N ARG A 382 0.72 -13.31 -4.91
CA ARG A 382 0.10 -12.10 -4.33
C ARG A 382 -0.32 -12.33 -2.88
N ARG A 383 -0.85 -13.51 -2.56
CA ARG A 383 -1.12 -13.93 -1.17
C ARG A 383 0.14 -13.92 -0.32
N ALA A 384 1.25 -14.47 -0.82
CA ALA A 384 2.54 -14.42 -0.11
C ALA A 384 3.06 -12.98 0.07
N VAL A 385 2.78 -12.07 -0.87
CA VAL A 385 3.07 -10.64 -0.71
C VAL A 385 2.26 -10.05 0.45
N LEU A 386 0.94 -10.24 0.46
CA LEU A 386 0.06 -9.79 1.56
C LEU A 386 0.50 -10.36 2.91
N PHE A 387 0.77 -11.67 2.96
CA PHE A 387 1.23 -12.35 4.16
C PHE A 387 2.54 -11.76 4.70
N THR A 388 3.53 -11.54 3.83
CA THR A 388 4.87 -11.10 4.28
C THR A 388 4.99 -9.60 4.53
N THR A 389 3.94 -8.83 4.20
CA THR A 389 3.87 -7.38 4.43
C THR A 389 2.87 -7.00 5.52
N GLY A 390 2.09 -7.96 6.01
CA GLY A 390 1.09 -7.77 7.05
C GLY A 390 1.62 -7.14 8.33
N LEU A 391 0.71 -6.47 9.05
CA LEU A 391 0.98 -5.87 10.34
C LEU A 391 1.13 -6.95 11.43
N PRO A 392 1.93 -6.69 12.49
CA PRO A 392 1.95 -7.53 13.70
C PRO A 392 0.55 -7.70 14.30
N SER A 393 0.30 -8.80 15.02
CA SER A 393 -0.94 -9.03 15.75
C SER A 393 -1.01 -8.23 17.05
N GLY A 394 -2.15 -8.23 17.72
CA GLY A 394 -2.33 -7.66 19.06
C GLY A 394 -2.84 -6.23 19.09
N TYR A 395 -2.98 -5.56 17.94
CA TYR A 395 -3.61 -4.23 17.90
C TYR A 395 -5.13 -4.32 18.15
N PRO A 396 -5.76 -3.30 18.77
CA PRO A 396 -7.17 -3.36 19.14
C PRO A 396 -8.09 -3.70 17.98
N GLY A 397 -8.87 -4.77 18.15
CA GLY A 397 -9.87 -5.23 17.18
C GLY A 397 -9.35 -5.69 15.80
N MET A 398 -8.02 -5.76 15.58
CA MET A 398 -7.44 -6.07 14.26
C MET A 398 -7.13 -7.55 14.01
N ASP A 399 -7.15 -8.38 15.04
CA ASP A 399 -6.89 -9.84 14.92
C ASP A 399 -8.17 -10.61 14.61
N ASP A 400 -8.88 -10.23 13.53
CA ASP A 400 -10.02 -11.00 13.04
C ASP A 400 -9.59 -12.38 12.50
N THR A 401 -10.53 -13.32 12.46
CA THR A 401 -10.26 -14.73 12.15
C THR A 401 -9.64 -14.91 10.75
N GLU A 402 -10.10 -14.18 9.75
CA GLU A 402 -9.57 -14.28 8.38
C GLU A 402 -8.27 -13.47 8.18
N GLY A 403 -8.12 -12.35 8.88
CA GLY A 403 -6.94 -11.48 8.87
C GLY A 403 -7.09 -10.16 8.10
N TRP A 404 -8.32 -9.67 7.88
CA TRP A 404 -8.60 -8.41 7.18
C TRP A 404 -7.97 -7.19 7.87
N GLY A 405 -7.99 -7.17 9.20
CA GLY A 405 -7.46 -6.10 10.04
C GLY A 405 -5.99 -5.83 9.81
N ARG A 406 -5.20 -6.85 9.47
CA ARG A 406 -3.74 -6.77 9.43
C ARG A 406 -3.15 -6.56 8.04
N LEU A 407 -3.95 -6.40 7.00
CA LEU A 407 -3.46 -6.12 5.64
C LEU A 407 -2.80 -4.73 5.56
N ASP A 408 -1.50 -4.66 5.24
CA ASP A 408 -0.77 -3.42 4.90
C ASP A 408 -0.65 -3.31 3.37
N LEU A 409 -1.69 -2.77 2.72
CA LEU A 409 -1.75 -2.70 1.25
C LEU A 409 -0.73 -1.73 0.67
N PHE A 410 -0.33 -0.69 1.42
CA PHE A 410 0.70 0.25 0.99
C PHE A 410 2.05 -0.47 0.87
N SER A 411 2.43 -1.27 1.87
CA SER A 411 3.63 -2.09 1.82
C SER A 411 3.51 -3.21 0.79
N ALA A 412 2.35 -3.86 0.67
CA ALA A 412 2.13 -4.94 -0.30
C ALA A 412 2.31 -4.48 -1.76
N ALA A 413 1.91 -3.25 -2.10
CA ALA A 413 2.13 -2.66 -3.42
C ALA A 413 3.62 -2.47 -3.80
N ASN A 414 4.54 -2.58 -2.82
CA ASN A 414 5.99 -2.56 -3.05
C ASN A 414 6.60 -3.95 -3.30
N GLY A 415 5.77 -4.99 -3.45
CA GLY A 415 6.19 -6.39 -3.64
C GLY A 415 6.41 -7.13 -2.32
N TYR A 416 7.13 -8.26 -2.36
CA TYR A 416 7.32 -9.15 -1.20
C TYR A 416 7.95 -8.45 0.02
N GLY A 417 7.54 -8.81 1.23
CA GLY A 417 8.30 -8.51 2.46
C GLY A 417 9.36 -9.57 2.79
N ALA A 418 9.12 -10.81 2.37
CA ALA A 418 10.06 -11.92 2.46
C ALA A 418 9.80 -13.00 1.40
N PHE A 419 10.84 -13.76 1.04
CA PHE A 419 10.69 -14.97 0.24
C PHE A 419 10.58 -16.19 1.17
N LEU A 420 9.36 -16.67 1.41
CA LEU A 420 9.05 -17.86 2.20
C LEU A 420 9.59 -19.15 1.55
N ASN A 421 9.65 -19.15 0.21
CA ASN A 421 10.24 -20.19 -0.62
C ASN A 421 10.87 -19.56 -1.88
N ASN A 422 11.33 -20.38 -2.82
CA ASN A 422 11.85 -19.89 -4.09
C ASN A 422 10.72 -19.22 -4.91
N VAL A 423 10.93 -17.97 -5.29
CA VAL A 423 10.00 -17.16 -6.09
C VAL A 423 10.50 -17.08 -7.52
N THR A 424 9.61 -17.33 -8.48
CA THR A 424 9.85 -17.07 -9.90
C THR A 424 8.98 -15.91 -10.38
N VAL A 425 9.60 -14.88 -10.94
CA VAL A 425 8.92 -13.71 -11.52
C VAL A 425 9.08 -13.76 -13.03
N ASN A 426 7.97 -13.88 -13.76
CA ASN A 426 7.96 -13.92 -15.23
C ASN A 426 7.25 -12.68 -15.79
N MET A 427 8.03 -11.68 -16.19
CA MET A 427 7.51 -10.39 -16.68
C MET A 427 7.57 -10.32 -18.20
N ASN A 428 6.52 -9.80 -18.84
CA ASN A 428 6.45 -9.67 -20.30
C ASN A 428 6.37 -8.19 -20.71
N ALA A 429 7.43 -7.69 -21.35
CA ALA A 429 7.51 -6.34 -21.89
C ALA A 429 6.39 -5.98 -22.87
N LYS A 430 5.90 -6.94 -23.66
CA LYS A 430 4.84 -6.71 -24.65
C LYS A 430 3.45 -6.47 -24.02
N LYS A 431 3.25 -6.86 -22.75
CA LYS A 431 1.97 -6.65 -22.03
C LYS A 431 1.84 -5.24 -21.43
N GLY A 432 2.85 -4.37 -21.58
CA GLY A 432 2.80 -3.00 -21.08
C GLY A 432 2.74 -2.89 -19.55
N THR A 433 2.51 -1.67 -19.07
CA THR A 433 2.30 -1.32 -17.65
C THR A 433 3.28 -2.03 -16.69
N PHE A 434 2.80 -2.59 -15.58
CA PHE A 434 3.60 -3.30 -14.60
C PHE A 434 4.08 -4.68 -15.09
N ASN A 435 3.45 -5.27 -16.11
CA ASN A 435 4.01 -6.49 -16.73
C ASN A 435 5.34 -6.20 -17.44
N ALA A 436 5.50 -4.99 -17.97
CA ALA A 436 6.70 -4.58 -18.67
C ALA A 436 7.79 -4.09 -17.72
N LYS A 437 7.44 -3.29 -16.72
CA LYS A 437 8.39 -2.72 -15.76
C LYS A 437 7.76 -2.45 -14.41
N ASP A 438 8.43 -2.88 -13.34
CA ASP A 438 8.01 -2.59 -11.97
C ASP A 438 9.22 -2.39 -11.03
N THR A 439 8.97 -1.79 -9.86
CA THR A 439 9.94 -1.57 -8.79
C THR A 439 9.44 -2.14 -7.48
N TRP A 440 10.20 -3.07 -6.92
CA TRP A 440 10.02 -3.50 -5.53
C TRP A 440 10.84 -2.64 -4.58
N LYS A 441 10.18 -2.07 -3.57
CA LYS A 441 10.77 -1.13 -2.60
C LYS A 441 10.94 -1.72 -1.20
N ASN A 442 10.28 -2.83 -0.91
CA ASN A 442 10.37 -3.47 0.40
C ASN A 442 11.79 -3.99 0.69
N GLN A 443 12.12 -4.09 1.98
CA GLN A 443 13.33 -4.75 2.46
C GLN A 443 13.09 -6.26 2.54
N ILE A 444 13.30 -6.96 1.42
CA ILE A 444 12.92 -8.36 1.26
C ILE A 444 13.83 -9.27 2.08
N GLY A 445 13.24 -10.04 3.00
CA GLY A 445 13.92 -11.09 3.78
C GLY A 445 13.63 -12.51 3.33
N GLY A 446 13.88 -13.48 4.21
CA GLY A 446 13.58 -14.90 3.99
C GLY A 446 14.71 -15.71 3.34
N THR A 447 14.55 -17.02 3.32
CA THR A 447 15.56 -17.98 2.82
C THR A 447 15.36 -18.34 1.35
N GLY A 448 14.26 -17.89 0.75
CA GLY A 448 13.93 -18.15 -0.65
C GLY A 448 14.85 -17.46 -1.65
N LYS A 449 14.97 -18.08 -2.83
CA LYS A 449 15.67 -17.54 -4.01
C LYS A 449 14.73 -16.74 -4.91
N LEU A 450 15.22 -15.66 -5.50
CA LEU A 450 14.55 -14.98 -6.62
C LEU A 450 15.02 -15.53 -7.98
N THR A 451 14.09 -15.97 -8.82
CA THR A 451 14.34 -16.27 -10.24
C THR A 451 13.60 -15.29 -11.12
N LYS A 452 14.32 -14.45 -11.87
CA LYS A 452 13.72 -13.49 -12.82
C LYS A 452 13.77 -14.05 -14.25
N LYS A 453 12.61 -14.17 -14.88
CA LYS A 453 12.40 -14.64 -16.27
C LYS A 453 11.59 -13.62 -17.08
N GLY A 454 11.36 -13.94 -18.36
CA GLY A 454 10.58 -13.12 -19.28
C GLY A 454 11.34 -11.88 -19.76
N THR A 455 10.73 -11.09 -20.64
CA THR A 455 11.37 -9.95 -21.31
C THR A 455 11.33 -8.64 -20.51
N GLY A 456 10.43 -8.52 -19.52
CA GLY A 456 10.25 -7.29 -18.74
C GLY A 456 11.37 -6.98 -17.75
N GLN A 457 11.27 -5.82 -17.10
CA GLN A 457 12.23 -5.29 -16.13
C GLN A 457 11.68 -5.30 -14.71
N LEU A 458 12.41 -5.93 -13.78
CA LEU A 458 12.17 -5.76 -12.34
C LEU A 458 13.28 -4.89 -11.74
N THR A 459 12.91 -3.86 -10.98
CA THR A 459 13.86 -3.05 -10.20
C THR A 459 13.78 -3.43 -8.72
N LEU A 460 14.92 -3.70 -8.08
CA LEU A 460 15.02 -3.88 -6.64
C LEU A 460 15.66 -2.64 -6.03
N SER A 461 14.90 -1.91 -5.22
CA SER A 461 15.32 -0.65 -4.59
C SER A 461 15.44 -0.73 -3.06
N GLY A 462 14.93 -1.79 -2.44
CA GLY A 462 15.09 -2.06 -1.02
C GLY A 462 16.49 -2.57 -0.64
N ALA A 463 16.87 -2.36 0.62
CA ALA A 463 18.05 -2.96 1.23
C ALA A 463 17.75 -4.41 1.63
N ASN A 464 17.77 -5.31 0.64
CA ASN A 464 17.32 -6.70 0.81
C ASN A 464 18.26 -7.54 1.69
N ARG A 465 17.68 -8.54 2.37
CA ARG A 465 18.37 -9.49 3.26
C ARG A 465 18.14 -10.97 2.93
N TYR A 466 17.34 -11.29 1.91
CA TYR A 466 17.07 -12.69 1.54
C TYR A 466 18.35 -13.47 1.21
N SER A 467 18.40 -14.74 1.59
CA SER A 467 19.64 -15.55 1.55
C SER A 467 19.68 -16.61 0.47
N GLY A 468 18.55 -16.97 -0.15
CA GLY A 468 18.48 -18.01 -1.20
C GLY A 468 19.16 -17.63 -2.51
N GLY A 469 19.57 -16.37 -2.67
CA GLY A 469 20.27 -15.86 -3.84
C GLY A 469 19.36 -15.41 -4.98
N THR A 470 19.95 -15.14 -6.13
CA THR A 470 19.24 -14.60 -7.30
C THR A 470 19.71 -15.29 -8.58
N THR A 471 18.77 -15.74 -9.39
CA THR A 471 19.01 -16.28 -10.73
C THR A 471 18.30 -15.42 -11.78
N LEU A 472 19.04 -14.92 -12.76
CA LEU A 472 18.51 -14.21 -13.90
C LEU A 472 18.50 -15.12 -15.13
N GLN A 473 17.31 -15.36 -15.68
CA GLN A 473 17.08 -16.19 -16.86
C GLN A 473 16.41 -15.44 -18.02
N GLY A 474 16.19 -14.14 -17.88
CA GLY A 474 15.64 -13.29 -18.94
C GLY A 474 15.36 -11.86 -18.49
N GLY A 475 15.21 -10.96 -19.47
CA GLY A 475 14.80 -9.57 -19.25
C GLY A 475 15.85 -8.78 -18.51
N THR A 476 15.42 -7.78 -17.72
CA THR A 476 16.32 -6.95 -16.92
C THR A 476 16.01 -7.08 -15.43
N LEU A 477 17.04 -7.26 -14.62
CA LEU A 477 17.00 -7.03 -13.18
C LEU A 477 17.84 -5.79 -12.87
N GLN A 478 17.20 -4.69 -12.48
CA GLN A 478 17.86 -3.43 -12.15
C GLN A 478 18.04 -3.28 -10.64
N LEU A 479 19.23 -2.88 -10.22
CA LEU A 479 19.60 -2.71 -8.81
C LEU A 479 19.70 -1.22 -8.49
N ALA A 480 18.79 -0.72 -7.68
CA ALA A 480 18.74 0.68 -7.25
C ALA A 480 19.23 0.87 -5.79
N ASN A 481 19.76 -0.18 -5.17
CA ASN A 481 20.30 -0.14 -3.81
C ASN A 481 21.59 -0.97 -3.71
N THR A 482 22.51 -0.55 -2.85
CA THR A 482 23.81 -1.22 -2.65
C THR A 482 23.68 -2.65 -2.12
N LYS A 483 22.57 -2.95 -1.40
CA LYS A 483 22.22 -4.26 -0.82
C LYS A 483 21.07 -4.96 -1.56
N ALA A 484 20.73 -4.53 -2.78
CA ALA A 484 19.55 -5.00 -3.51
C ALA A 484 19.49 -6.53 -3.74
N LEU A 485 20.62 -7.24 -3.76
CA LEU A 485 20.71 -8.67 -4.07
C LEU A 485 20.68 -9.60 -2.84
N GLY A 486 20.50 -9.07 -1.63
CA GLY A 486 20.48 -9.87 -0.41
C GLY A 486 21.87 -10.38 -0.01
N THR A 487 21.92 -11.62 0.49
CA THR A 487 23.16 -12.23 1.01
C THR A 487 23.63 -13.45 0.21
N GLY A 488 22.78 -14.00 -0.65
CA GLY A 488 23.05 -15.22 -1.41
C GLY A 488 23.91 -15.04 -2.68
N ASN A 489 24.07 -16.15 -3.41
CA ASN A 489 24.79 -16.20 -4.68
C ASN A 489 23.96 -15.58 -5.82
N VAL A 490 24.64 -15.08 -6.85
CA VAL A 490 24.04 -14.45 -8.02
C VAL A 490 24.46 -15.18 -9.28
N LYS A 491 23.48 -15.65 -10.06
CA LYS A 491 23.72 -16.40 -11.32
C LYS A 491 22.96 -15.76 -12.48
N LEU A 492 23.68 -15.37 -13.52
CA LEU A 492 23.13 -14.85 -14.78
C LEU A 492 23.27 -15.93 -15.84
N THR A 493 22.19 -16.65 -16.13
CA THR A 493 22.17 -17.60 -17.24
C THR A 493 21.80 -16.93 -18.55
N LYS A 494 20.93 -15.92 -18.49
CA LYS A 494 20.49 -15.05 -19.58
C LYS A 494 20.11 -13.67 -19.01
N GLY A 495 19.74 -12.72 -19.88
CA GLY A 495 19.22 -11.42 -19.47
C GLY A 495 20.29 -10.46 -18.94
N THR A 496 19.86 -9.30 -18.46
CA THR A 496 20.71 -8.18 -18.05
C THR A 496 20.59 -7.87 -16.57
N LEU A 497 21.68 -8.00 -15.81
CA LEU A 497 21.79 -7.41 -14.48
C LEU A 497 22.32 -5.98 -14.64
N LYS A 498 21.50 -4.98 -14.28
CA LYS A 498 21.83 -3.57 -14.47
C LYS A 498 22.01 -2.87 -13.13
N LEU A 499 23.11 -2.17 -12.93
CA LEU A 499 23.30 -1.30 -11.78
C LEU A 499 22.75 0.10 -12.11
N ALA A 500 21.85 0.60 -11.27
CA ALA A 500 21.34 1.97 -11.31
C ALA A 500 21.88 2.84 -10.16
N THR A 501 22.82 2.31 -9.38
CA THR A 501 23.55 3.02 -8.33
C THR A 501 25.06 2.92 -8.59
N THR A 502 25.84 3.79 -7.96
CA THR A 502 27.29 3.83 -8.11
C THR A 502 27.94 2.58 -7.52
N ASN A 503 27.44 2.03 -6.41
CA ASN A 503 28.07 0.90 -5.74
C ASN A 503 27.07 -0.22 -5.46
N VAL A 504 27.41 -1.47 -5.79
CA VAL A 504 26.64 -2.64 -5.36
C VAL A 504 27.56 -3.70 -4.79
N THR A 505 27.10 -4.38 -3.73
CA THR A 505 27.80 -5.53 -3.17
C THR A 505 27.02 -6.82 -3.40
N ILE A 506 27.67 -7.81 -4.01
CA ILE A 506 27.27 -9.21 -4.00
C ILE A 506 28.04 -9.88 -2.87
N ARG A 507 27.31 -10.31 -1.82
CA ARG A 507 27.92 -10.99 -0.67
C ARG A 507 28.30 -12.44 -0.97
N GLY A 508 27.54 -13.09 -1.84
CA GLY A 508 27.81 -14.45 -2.31
C GLY A 508 28.82 -14.51 -3.45
N GLN A 509 28.79 -15.64 -4.16
CA GLN A 509 29.48 -15.83 -5.43
C GLN A 509 28.70 -15.16 -6.57
N PHE A 510 29.42 -14.80 -7.63
CA PHE A 510 28.84 -14.31 -8.88
C PHE A 510 29.19 -15.25 -10.03
N GLN A 511 28.21 -15.65 -10.83
CA GLN A 511 28.40 -16.44 -12.04
C GLN A 511 27.65 -15.81 -13.21
N GLN A 512 28.36 -15.51 -14.30
CA GLN A 512 27.78 -15.09 -15.57
C GLN A 512 28.07 -16.11 -16.67
N ALA A 513 27.01 -16.62 -17.30
CA ALA A 513 27.09 -17.56 -18.43
C ALA A 513 27.19 -16.82 -19.78
N LYS A 514 27.36 -17.57 -20.87
CA LYS A 514 27.55 -17.06 -22.25
C LYS A 514 26.50 -16.03 -22.69
N HIS A 515 25.24 -16.21 -22.28
CA HIS A 515 24.13 -15.33 -22.68
C HIS A 515 23.71 -14.32 -21.60
N GLY A 516 24.46 -14.24 -20.49
CA GLY A 516 24.24 -13.23 -19.46
C GLY A 516 24.92 -11.91 -19.82
N GLN A 517 24.31 -10.81 -19.40
CA GLN A 517 24.86 -9.46 -19.52
C GLN A 517 24.94 -8.78 -18.15
N LEU A 518 26.09 -8.20 -17.82
CA LEU A 518 26.26 -7.27 -16.72
C LEU A 518 26.35 -5.86 -17.30
N SER A 519 25.47 -4.96 -16.86
CA SER A 519 25.45 -3.56 -17.30
C SER A 519 25.80 -2.62 -16.15
N LEU A 520 26.89 -1.86 -16.35
CA LEU A 520 27.43 -0.88 -15.39
C LEU A 520 27.50 0.50 -16.04
N SER A 521 27.38 1.57 -15.25
CA SER A 521 27.95 2.86 -15.68
C SER A 521 29.48 2.76 -15.59
N ARG A 522 30.21 3.57 -16.37
CA ARG A 522 31.68 3.65 -16.35
C ARG A 522 32.23 4.15 -15.01
N THR A 523 31.37 4.74 -14.18
CA THR A 523 31.67 5.21 -12.82
C THR A 523 31.10 4.28 -11.73
N SER A 524 30.39 3.22 -12.10
CA SER A 524 29.86 2.26 -11.13
C SER A 524 30.93 1.24 -10.74
N HIS A 525 30.84 0.75 -9.51
CA HIS A 525 31.68 -0.32 -8.96
C HIS A 525 30.81 -1.47 -8.45
N LEU A 526 31.14 -2.68 -8.88
CA LEU A 526 30.55 -3.92 -8.36
C LEU A 526 31.55 -4.64 -7.47
N THR A 527 31.23 -4.79 -6.18
CA THR A 527 32.01 -5.61 -5.25
C THR A 527 31.42 -7.02 -5.15
N ILE A 528 32.21 -8.05 -5.40
CA ILE A 528 31.85 -9.47 -5.21
C ILE A 528 32.69 -10.01 -4.06
N LYS A 529 32.08 -10.32 -2.92
CA LYS A 529 32.82 -10.71 -1.71
C LYS A 529 33.44 -12.12 -1.80
N LYS A 530 32.96 -12.97 -2.72
CA LYS A 530 33.50 -14.32 -2.96
C LYS A 530 34.09 -14.44 -4.37
N THR A 531 33.94 -15.63 -4.98
CA THR A 531 34.43 -15.93 -6.32
C THR A 531 33.54 -15.30 -7.41
N ALA A 532 34.17 -14.78 -8.46
CA ALA A 532 33.50 -14.34 -9.68
C ALA A 532 33.83 -15.28 -10.86
N LYS A 533 32.83 -15.96 -11.43
CA LYS A 533 32.96 -16.67 -12.71
C LYS A 533 32.43 -15.77 -13.83
N LEU A 534 33.34 -15.21 -14.61
CA LEU A 534 33.06 -14.22 -15.65
C LEU A 534 32.85 -14.92 -17.01
N GLY A 535 31.92 -14.40 -17.80
CA GLY A 535 31.55 -14.91 -19.12
C GLY A 535 30.56 -13.95 -19.79
N GLY A 536 30.10 -14.23 -21.00
CA GLY A 536 29.09 -13.39 -21.67
C GLY A 536 29.52 -11.93 -21.86
N THR A 537 28.59 -10.99 -21.71
CA THR A 537 28.83 -9.57 -22.05
C THR A 537 28.95 -8.67 -20.82
N LEU A 538 29.99 -7.83 -20.77
CA LEU A 538 30.03 -6.63 -19.94
C LEU A 538 29.65 -5.42 -20.80
N LYS A 539 28.56 -4.74 -20.44
CA LYS A 539 28.09 -3.52 -21.10
C LYS A 539 28.34 -2.30 -20.23
N LEU A 540 29.25 -1.43 -20.65
CA LEU A 540 29.47 -0.14 -20.03
C LEU A 540 28.58 0.91 -20.68
N THR A 541 28.02 1.82 -19.88
CA THR A 541 27.03 2.80 -20.34
C THR A 541 27.56 4.23 -20.17
N SER A 542 26.88 5.07 -19.39
CA SER A 542 27.26 6.46 -19.16
C SER A 542 28.44 6.59 -18.18
N GLY A 543 29.02 7.79 -18.08
CA GLY A 543 30.07 8.12 -17.10
C GLY A 543 31.44 8.40 -17.72
N LYS A 544 32.28 9.11 -16.98
CA LYS A 544 33.66 9.42 -17.37
C LYS A 544 34.52 8.15 -17.31
N LEU A 545 35.47 8.04 -18.23
CA LEU A 545 36.47 6.99 -18.23
C LEU A 545 37.70 7.46 -17.45
N LYS A 546 38.20 6.63 -16.53
CA LYS A 546 39.43 6.89 -15.78
C LYS A 546 40.33 5.66 -15.90
N LYS A 547 41.55 5.85 -16.43
CA LYS A 547 42.55 4.77 -16.54
C LYS A 547 42.85 4.22 -15.15
N GLY A 548 42.86 2.90 -15.03
CA GLY A 548 43.07 2.19 -13.76
C GLY A 548 41.85 2.11 -12.84
N ALA A 549 40.70 2.70 -13.19
CA ALA A 549 39.50 2.62 -12.36
C ALA A 549 38.97 1.18 -12.27
N ASN A 550 38.68 0.75 -11.05
CA ASN A 550 38.06 -0.55 -10.80
C ASN A 550 36.59 -0.49 -11.22
N LEU A 551 36.17 -1.40 -12.09
CA LEU A 551 34.76 -1.62 -12.42
C LEU A 551 34.16 -2.72 -11.53
N ILE A 552 34.97 -3.76 -11.28
CA ILE A 552 34.57 -4.93 -10.51
C ILE A 552 35.72 -5.30 -9.59
N SER A 553 35.42 -5.60 -8.32
CA SER A 553 36.38 -6.20 -7.38
C SER A 553 35.87 -7.54 -6.89
N TYR A 554 36.77 -8.51 -6.73
CA TYR A 554 36.44 -9.86 -6.25
C TYR A 554 37.56 -10.47 -5.41
N LYS A 555 37.25 -11.50 -4.60
CA LYS A 555 38.28 -12.24 -3.87
C LYS A 555 39.16 -13.05 -4.82
N LYS A 556 38.54 -13.75 -5.78
CA LYS A 556 39.18 -14.48 -6.87
C LYS A 556 38.24 -14.56 -8.07
N HIS A 557 38.78 -14.75 -9.27
CA HIS A 557 37.97 -14.92 -10.47
C HIS A 557 38.39 -16.12 -11.31
N THR A 558 37.46 -16.58 -12.15
CA THR A 558 37.74 -17.49 -13.27
C THR A 558 37.03 -16.98 -14.53
N GLY A 559 37.63 -17.24 -15.69
CA GLY A 559 37.13 -16.76 -16.98
C GLY A 559 37.28 -15.24 -17.18
N LYS A 560 36.86 -14.78 -18.36
CA LYS A 560 36.81 -13.37 -18.76
C LYS A 560 35.47 -13.11 -19.45
N PHE A 561 35.05 -11.85 -19.54
CA PHE A 561 33.91 -11.51 -20.39
C PHE A 561 34.26 -11.82 -21.85
N ALA A 562 33.35 -12.49 -22.56
CA ALA A 562 33.49 -12.80 -23.98
C ALA A 562 33.35 -11.56 -24.85
N HIS A 563 32.53 -10.60 -24.41
CA HIS A 563 32.31 -9.33 -25.10
C HIS A 563 32.33 -8.16 -24.13
N ILE A 564 32.96 -7.06 -24.55
CA ILE A 564 32.94 -5.77 -23.87
C ILE A 564 32.24 -4.78 -24.79
N GLN A 565 31.23 -4.08 -24.29
CA GLN A 565 30.47 -3.09 -25.05
C GLN A 565 30.52 -1.72 -24.37
N GLY A 566 30.42 -0.65 -25.17
CA GLY A 566 30.31 0.72 -24.67
C GLY A 566 31.62 1.38 -24.24
N LEU A 567 32.76 0.90 -24.75
CA LEU A 567 34.05 1.59 -24.68
C LEU A 567 34.38 2.23 -26.04
N PRO A 568 34.91 3.46 -26.06
CA PRO A 568 35.42 4.08 -27.28
C PRO A 568 36.73 3.43 -27.72
N LYS A 569 37.16 3.71 -28.97
CA LYS A 569 38.42 3.22 -29.53
C LYS A 569 39.60 3.51 -28.60
N GLY A 570 40.49 2.52 -28.46
CA GLY A 570 41.67 2.57 -27.57
C GLY A 570 41.37 2.18 -26.12
N TRP A 571 40.11 2.19 -25.66
CA TRP A 571 39.79 1.73 -24.31
C TRP A 571 39.44 0.25 -24.28
N HIS A 572 39.93 -0.44 -23.25
CA HIS A 572 39.66 -1.85 -22.99
C HIS A 572 39.56 -2.11 -21.48
N VAL A 573 39.35 -3.37 -21.09
CA VAL A 573 39.41 -3.79 -19.68
C VAL A 573 40.57 -4.75 -19.46
N THR A 574 41.22 -4.63 -18.31
CA THR A 574 42.25 -5.56 -17.86
C THR A 574 41.76 -6.36 -16.65
N TYR A 575 42.28 -7.58 -16.51
CA TYR A 575 41.92 -8.51 -15.44
C TYR A 575 43.14 -8.71 -14.56
N THR A 576 42.97 -8.46 -13.27
CA THR A 576 43.98 -8.68 -12.23
C THR A 576 43.51 -9.79 -11.29
N GLN A 577 44.34 -10.19 -10.34
CA GLN A 577 43.96 -11.20 -9.34
C GLN A 577 42.66 -10.83 -8.59
N HIS A 578 42.41 -9.53 -8.37
CA HIS A 578 41.31 -9.03 -7.52
C HIS A 578 40.36 -8.03 -8.19
N ALA A 579 40.55 -7.68 -9.46
CA ALA A 579 39.73 -6.67 -10.12
C ALA A 579 39.68 -6.74 -11.64
N VAL A 580 38.57 -6.24 -12.21
CA VAL A 580 38.47 -5.79 -13.61
C VAL A 580 38.60 -4.28 -13.64
N LYS A 581 39.56 -3.76 -14.40
CA LYS A 581 39.89 -2.33 -14.46
C LYS A 581 39.74 -1.76 -15.86
N LEU A 582 39.46 -0.46 -15.95
CA LEU A 582 39.55 0.28 -17.21
C LEU A 582 41.02 0.53 -17.58
N ALA A 583 41.34 0.32 -18.86
CA ALA A 583 42.65 0.61 -19.44
C ALA A 583 42.49 1.33 -20.78
N LYS A 584 43.53 2.05 -21.16
CA LYS A 584 43.65 2.78 -22.43
C LYS A 584 45.02 2.47 -22.99
#